data_AF-A0A2S7JW46-F1
#
_entry.id   AF-A0A2S7JW46-F1
#
_cell.length_a   1.000
_cell.length_b   1.000
_cell.length_c   1.000
_cell.angle_alpha   90.00
_cell.angle_beta   90.00
_cell.angle_gamma   90.00
#
_symmetry.space_group_name_H-M   'P 1'
#
loop_
_entity.id
_entity.type
_entity.pdbx_description
1 polymer ?
#
loop_
_entity_poly.entity_id
_entity_poly.type
_entity_poly.pdbx_seq_one_letter_code
_entity_poly.pdbx_strand_id
1 'polypeptide(L)'
;MEKFFKLIERVNALAFFSAVILALCLLIWAAVGSIWGVKGRTSVVAPNEAKKESEVLSLAAWEFIPDLSMQVLKLQSTDGKSGGYEGEGRTHQVRNLLFVGTGAQYSKWMLPDQSRVLSRLESLSAQTGSSKAIYFESRAVGSETTQTFSVNLVKPDGTGAAEVLKDVSHLVSRRVSGDVVHFIYQSGLEIRQAKVSLRTFERLGDSLVAKMVEVPR
;
A
#
# COMPACT_ATOMS: atom_id res chain seq x y z
N MET A 1 39.57 -66.82 -2.23
CA MET A 1 39.17 -65.76 -1.28
C MET A 1 39.60 -64.35 -1.72
N GLU A 2 40.79 -64.15 -2.29
CA GLU A 2 41.30 -62.80 -2.66
C GLU A 2 40.43 -61.99 -3.64
N LYS A 3 39.78 -62.64 -4.61
CA LYS A 3 38.92 -61.95 -5.59
C LYS A 3 37.65 -61.35 -4.96
N PHE A 4 37.15 -61.95 -3.89
CA PHE A 4 35.96 -61.49 -3.17
C PHE A 4 36.28 -60.27 -2.28
N PHE A 5 37.42 -60.30 -1.60
CA PHE A 5 37.92 -59.14 -0.83
C PHE A 5 38.22 -57.94 -1.74
N LYS A 6 38.86 -58.15 -2.91
CA LYS A 6 39.08 -57.07 -3.88
C LYS A 6 37.77 -56.50 -4.46
N LEU A 7 36.71 -57.31 -4.57
CA LEU A 7 35.40 -56.82 -5.00
C LEU A 7 34.74 -55.96 -3.92
N ILE A 8 34.76 -56.41 -2.66
CA ILE A 8 34.25 -55.64 -1.51
C ILE A 8 35.00 -54.32 -1.36
N GLU A 9 36.33 -54.34 -1.49
CA GLU A 9 37.17 -53.13 -1.41
C GLU A 9 36.83 -52.13 -2.52
N ARG A 10 36.60 -52.60 -3.75
CA ARG A 10 36.16 -51.74 -4.87
C ARG A 10 34.77 -51.17 -4.66
N VAL A 11 33.84 -51.95 -4.11
CA VAL A 11 32.48 -51.49 -3.80
C VAL A 11 32.49 -50.46 -2.67
N ASN A 12 33.27 -50.69 -1.61
CA ASN A 12 33.43 -49.72 -0.51
C ASN A 12 34.12 -48.43 -0.98
N ALA A 13 35.16 -48.54 -1.81
CA ALA A 13 35.82 -47.38 -2.40
C ALA A 13 34.87 -46.58 -3.30
N LEU A 14 34.04 -47.27 -4.10
CA LEU A 14 33.05 -46.62 -4.96
C LEU A 14 31.95 -45.92 -4.15
N ALA A 15 31.48 -46.54 -3.06
CA ALA A 15 30.51 -45.95 -2.15
C ALA A 15 31.06 -44.73 -1.41
N PHE A 16 32.34 -44.77 -1.01
CA PHE A 16 32.99 -43.61 -0.41
C PHE A 16 33.17 -42.48 -1.42
N PHE A 17 33.59 -42.80 -2.66
CA PHE A 17 33.77 -41.81 -3.72
C PHE A 17 32.45 -41.14 -4.12
N SER A 18 31.36 -41.91 -4.20
CA SER A 18 30.03 -41.35 -4.49
C SER A 18 29.53 -40.45 -3.36
N ALA A 19 29.78 -40.80 -2.09
CA ALA A 19 29.44 -39.96 -0.95
C ALA A 19 30.21 -38.62 -0.97
N VAL A 20 31.49 -38.64 -1.32
CA VAL A 20 32.32 -37.43 -1.45
C VAL A 20 31.81 -36.53 -2.58
N ILE A 21 31.47 -37.10 -3.74
CA ILE A 21 30.89 -36.34 -4.86
C ILE A 21 29.56 -35.71 -4.46
N LEU A 22 28.68 -36.45 -3.79
CA LEU A 22 27.40 -35.94 -3.30
C LEU A 22 27.59 -34.78 -2.31
N ALA A 23 28.53 -34.90 -1.38
CA ALA A 23 28.86 -33.83 -0.44
C ALA A 23 29.37 -32.57 -1.15
N LEU A 24 30.24 -32.72 -2.16
CA LEU A 24 30.72 -31.62 -2.99
C LEU A 24 29.58 -30.94 -3.77
N CYS A 25 28.69 -31.73 -4.38
CA CYS A 25 27.52 -31.19 -5.08
C CYS A 25 26.60 -30.41 -4.14
N LEU A 26 26.36 -30.90 -2.92
CA LEU A 26 25.55 -30.20 -1.92
C LEU A 26 26.20 -28.89 -1.45
N LEU A 27 27.53 -28.88 -1.26
CA LEU A 27 28.28 -27.67 -0.92
C LEU A 27 28.23 -26.63 -2.03
N ILE A 28 28.39 -27.05 -3.29
CA ILE A 28 28.27 -26.17 -4.46
C ILE A 28 26.84 -25.62 -4.55
N TRP A 29 25.83 -26.47 -4.36
CA TRP A 29 24.43 -26.05 -4.37
C TRP A 29 24.12 -25.03 -3.27
N ALA A 30 24.63 -25.24 -2.05
CA ALA A 30 24.48 -24.31 -0.94
C ALA A 30 25.18 -22.96 -1.22
N ALA A 31 26.38 -22.99 -1.79
CA ALA A 31 27.14 -21.78 -2.12
C ALA A 31 26.47 -20.96 -3.24
N VAL A 32 25.99 -21.62 -4.31
CA VAL A 32 25.30 -20.94 -5.43
C VAL A 32 23.95 -20.38 -4.98
N GLY A 33 23.20 -21.14 -4.16
CA GLY A 33 21.94 -20.65 -3.57
C GLY A 33 22.14 -19.41 -2.69
N SER A 34 23.24 -19.33 -1.95
CA SER A 34 23.56 -18.16 -1.13
C SER A 34 23.89 -16.92 -1.97
N ILE A 35 24.54 -17.06 -3.12
CA ILE A 35 24.91 -15.92 -3.99
C ILE A 35 23.67 -15.35 -4.69
N TRP A 36 22.71 -16.20 -5.07
CA TRP A 36 21.45 -15.76 -5.70
C TRP A 36 20.45 -15.15 -4.70
N GLY A 37 20.61 -15.40 -3.40
CA GLY A 37 19.74 -14.87 -2.34
C GLY A 37 20.02 -13.42 -1.93
N VAL A 38 21.16 -12.82 -2.31
CA VAL A 38 21.55 -11.46 -1.90
C VAL A 38 21.14 -10.43 -2.94
N LYS A 39 19.86 -10.40 -3.32
CA LYS A 39 19.33 -9.22 -4.01
C LYS A 39 19.04 -8.18 -2.93
N GLY A 40 19.92 -7.19 -2.79
CA GLY A 40 19.77 -6.10 -1.83
C GLY A 40 18.37 -5.48 -1.96
N ARG A 41 17.68 -5.29 -0.83
CA ARG A 41 16.33 -4.70 -0.86
C ARG A 41 16.46 -3.22 -1.16
N THR A 42 15.92 -2.80 -2.30
CA THR A 42 15.84 -1.39 -2.68
C THR A 42 14.56 -0.80 -2.09
N SER A 43 14.70 0.32 -1.37
CA SER A 43 13.59 1.10 -0.84
C SER A 43 13.49 2.42 -1.60
N VAL A 44 12.27 2.88 -1.83
CA VAL A 44 12.00 4.18 -2.44
C VAL A 44 12.30 5.28 -1.44
N VAL A 45 13.03 6.31 -1.85
CA VAL A 45 13.26 7.50 -1.01
C VAL A 45 12.01 8.38 -1.07
N ALA A 46 11.29 8.46 0.04
CA ALA A 46 10.10 9.28 0.17
C ALA A 46 10.42 10.62 0.90
N PRO A 47 9.61 11.68 0.69
CA PRO A 47 9.86 12.98 1.32
C PRO A 47 9.70 12.90 2.85
N ASN A 48 10.58 13.62 3.55
CA ASN A 48 10.60 13.79 5.01
C ASN A 48 10.51 12.49 5.82
N GLU A 49 11.15 11.42 5.34
CA GLU A 49 11.12 10.13 5.99
C GLU A 49 12.18 10.03 7.11
N ALA A 50 11.75 9.84 8.35
CA ALA A 50 12.62 9.36 9.41
C ALA A 50 12.88 7.86 9.17
N LYS A 51 14.07 7.52 8.68
CA LYS A 51 14.47 6.13 8.37
C LYS A 51 14.13 5.19 9.53
N LYS A 52 13.16 4.29 9.33
CA LYS A 52 12.98 3.12 10.19
C LYS A 52 13.74 1.96 9.55
N GLU A 53 14.68 1.37 10.29
CA GLU A 53 15.63 0.38 9.76
C GLU A 53 14.99 -0.87 9.12
N SER A 54 13.74 -1.20 9.47
CA SER A 54 13.02 -2.37 8.96
C SER A 54 11.93 -2.05 7.93
N GLU A 55 11.63 -0.78 7.64
CA GLU A 55 10.55 -0.42 6.71
C GLU A 55 11.09 -0.40 5.27
N VAL A 56 10.45 -1.17 4.37
CA VAL A 56 10.76 -1.15 2.94
C VAL A 56 9.60 -0.49 2.21
N LEU A 57 9.90 0.61 1.53
CA LEU A 57 8.97 1.34 0.70
C LEU A 57 9.09 0.92 -0.77
N SER A 58 7.96 0.63 -1.39
CA SER A 58 7.86 0.24 -2.79
C SER A 58 6.77 1.01 -3.52
N LEU A 59 6.95 1.24 -4.82
CA LEU A 59 5.92 1.83 -5.67
C LEU A 59 5.09 0.72 -6.34
N ALA A 60 3.77 0.88 -6.35
CA ALA A 60 2.85 0.03 -7.08
C ALA A 60 1.91 0.90 -7.94
N ALA A 61 1.65 0.50 -9.19
CA ALA A 61 0.69 1.21 -10.02
C ALA A 61 -0.71 1.16 -9.40
N TRP A 62 -1.46 2.26 -9.52
CA TRP A 62 -2.85 2.31 -9.06
C TRP A 62 -3.82 2.66 -10.18
N GLU A 63 -3.67 3.85 -10.78
CA GLU A 63 -4.63 4.36 -11.76
C GLU A 63 -3.92 5.26 -12.78
N PHE A 64 -4.44 5.30 -13.99
CA PHE A 64 -4.09 6.28 -15.00
C PHE A 64 -5.28 7.21 -15.22
N ILE A 65 -5.06 8.53 -15.17
CA ILE A 65 -6.07 9.57 -15.35
C ILE A 65 -5.92 10.12 -16.77
N PRO A 66 -6.76 9.70 -17.73
CA PRO A 66 -6.55 9.99 -19.15
C PRO A 66 -6.59 11.47 -19.48
N ASP A 67 -7.55 12.19 -18.90
CA ASP A 67 -7.80 13.62 -19.18
C ASP A 67 -6.58 14.50 -18.88
N LEU A 68 -5.75 14.09 -17.92
CA LEU A 68 -4.52 14.80 -17.55
C LEU A 68 -3.25 14.09 -18.03
N SER A 69 -3.38 12.91 -18.64
CA SER A 69 -2.25 12.04 -18.99
C SER A 69 -1.32 11.79 -17.78
N MET A 70 -1.94 11.43 -16.65
CA MET A 70 -1.27 11.27 -15.35
C MET A 70 -1.31 9.82 -14.90
N GLN A 71 -0.15 9.23 -14.62
CA GLN A 71 -0.03 7.95 -13.93
C GLN A 71 0.08 8.19 -12.42
N VAL A 72 -0.76 7.50 -11.64
CA VAL A 72 -0.72 7.54 -10.18
C VAL A 72 -0.18 6.22 -9.64
N LEU A 73 0.81 6.32 -8.76
CA LEU A 73 1.46 5.19 -8.09
C LEU A 73 1.22 5.28 -6.58
N LYS A 74 0.93 4.16 -5.94
CA LYS A 74 0.90 4.01 -4.48
C LYS A 74 2.30 3.81 -3.96
N LEU A 75 2.69 4.58 -2.95
CA LEU A 75 3.79 4.25 -2.07
C LEU A 75 3.28 3.27 -1.03
N GLN A 76 3.78 2.05 -1.06
CA GLN A 76 3.42 0.99 -0.13
C GLN A 76 4.58 0.73 0.83
N SER A 77 4.23 0.53 2.09
CA SER A 77 5.15 0.09 3.12
C SER A 77 4.97 -1.40 3.39
N THR A 78 6.10 -2.06 3.63
CA THR A 78 6.18 -3.42 4.16
C THR A 78 7.13 -3.45 5.34
N ASP A 79 6.83 -4.26 6.34
CA ASP A 79 7.64 -4.40 7.58
C ASP A 79 8.98 -5.13 7.36
N GLY A 80 9.50 -5.17 6.13
CA GLY A 80 10.84 -5.69 5.83
C GLY A 80 11.11 -7.13 6.26
N LYS A 81 10.10 -7.97 6.43
CA LYS A 81 10.30 -9.43 6.59
C LYS A 81 10.29 -10.09 5.21
N SER A 82 11.45 -10.57 4.74
CA SER A 82 11.52 -11.40 3.53
C SER A 82 10.93 -12.77 3.83
N GLY A 83 9.71 -12.99 3.34
CA GLY A 83 9.17 -14.34 3.13
C GLY A 83 9.18 -14.64 1.64
N GLY A 84 9.45 -15.90 1.27
CA GLY A 84 9.46 -16.35 -0.11
C GLY A 84 8.14 -16.13 -0.86
N TYR A 85 8.18 -16.51 -2.13
CA TYR A 85 7.05 -16.57 -3.03
C TYR A 85 5.81 -17.19 -2.36
N GLU A 86 4.64 -16.64 -2.71
CA GLU A 86 3.28 -17.14 -2.40
C GLU A 86 2.73 -16.79 -1.00
N GLY A 87 1.69 -15.95 -0.97
CA GLY A 87 0.89 -15.68 0.22
C GLY A 87 0.14 -14.35 0.18
N GLU A 88 -1.16 -14.41 -0.11
CA GLU A 88 -2.17 -13.34 -0.06
C GLU A 88 -2.41 -12.78 1.37
N GLY A 89 -1.36 -12.61 2.18
CA GLY A 89 -1.43 -12.20 3.59
C GLY A 89 -0.53 -11.04 3.96
N ARG A 90 0.09 -10.35 2.99
CA ARG A 90 0.89 -9.14 3.26
C ARG A 90 -0.03 -7.93 3.39
N THR A 91 -0.16 -7.38 4.59
CA THR A 91 -0.85 -6.10 4.82
C THR A 91 0.00 -4.93 4.33
N HIS A 92 0.07 -4.76 3.01
CA HIS A 92 0.66 -3.56 2.42
C HIS A 92 -0.12 -2.33 2.88
N GLN A 93 0.57 -1.40 3.55
CA GLN A 93 -0.02 -0.13 3.94
C GLN A 93 0.34 0.92 2.90
N VAL A 94 -0.66 1.56 2.29
CA VAL A 94 -0.38 2.70 1.40
C VAL A 94 -0.05 3.91 2.27
N ARG A 95 1.11 4.52 2.06
CA ARG A 95 1.60 5.70 2.80
C ARG A 95 1.28 7.00 2.08
N ASN A 96 1.35 6.99 0.75
CA ASN A 96 1.28 8.19 -0.07
C ASN A 96 0.96 7.83 -1.53
N LEU A 97 0.74 8.85 -2.36
CA LEU A 97 0.59 8.73 -3.79
C LEU A 97 1.67 9.56 -4.50
N LEU A 98 2.24 9.00 -5.57
CA LEU A 98 3.11 9.69 -6.50
C LEU A 98 2.36 9.90 -7.81
N PHE A 99 2.25 11.15 -8.22
CA PHE A 99 1.66 11.57 -9.48
C PHE A 99 2.77 11.77 -10.50
N VAL A 100 2.66 11.15 -11.68
CA VAL A 100 3.66 11.20 -12.76
C VAL A 100 2.97 11.58 -14.07
N GLY A 101 3.34 12.71 -14.66
CA GLY A 101 2.85 13.12 -15.99
C GLY A 101 3.61 12.41 -17.10
N THR A 102 2.91 12.00 -18.16
CA THR A 102 3.53 11.25 -19.27
C THR A 102 4.22 12.14 -20.32
N GLY A 103 3.87 13.43 -20.40
CA GLY A 103 4.37 14.37 -21.42
C GLY A 103 5.46 15.35 -20.99
N ALA A 104 5.66 15.52 -19.67
CA ALA A 104 6.70 16.38 -19.09
C ALA A 104 7.33 15.64 -17.90
N GLN A 105 8.54 16.01 -17.47
CA GLN A 105 9.16 15.50 -16.22
C GLN A 105 8.42 15.98 -14.96
N TYR A 106 7.10 15.89 -14.94
CA TYR A 106 6.26 16.20 -13.81
C TYR A 106 6.15 14.95 -12.95
N SER A 107 6.78 14.96 -11.78
CA SER A 107 6.49 14.00 -10.72
C SER A 107 6.28 14.73 -9.40
N LYS A 108 5.28 14.31 -8.64
CA LYS A 108 4.93 14.96 -7.38
C LYS A 108 4.33 14.00 -6.38
N TRP A 109 4.89 14.02 -5.17
CA TRP A 109 4.29 13.38 -4.01
C TRP A 109 3.05 14.15 -3.55
N MET A 110 1.97 13.43 -3.26
CA MET A 110 0.73 14.02 -2.78
C MET A 110 0.89 14.65 -1.40
N LEU A 111 1.43 13.89 -0.44
CA LEU A 111 1.66 14.34 0.92
C LEU A 111 3.14 14.70 1.14
N PRO A 112 3.43 15.70 1.98
CA PRO A 112 4.81 16.12 2.27
C PRO A 112 5.59 15.13 3.15
N ASP A 113 4.91 14.18 3.79
CA ASP A 113 5.49 13.17 4.66
C ASP A 113 4.74 11.81 4.55
N GLN A 114 5.20 10.82 5.31
CA GLN A 114 4.66 9.46 5.34
C GLN A 114 3.94 9.13 6.66
N SER A 115 3.45 10.17 7.36
CA SER A 115 2.87 10.05 8.71
C SER A 115 1.46 9.44 8.73
N ARG A 116 0.89 9.15 7.54
CA ARG A 116 -0.46 8.62 7.38
C ARG A 116 -0.49 7.27 6.67
N VAL A 117 -1.48 6.47 7.00
CA VAL A 117 -1.93 5.30 6.23
C VAL A 117 -3.14 5.72 5.42
N LEU A 118 -3.12 5.43 4.13
CA LEU A 118 -4.22 5.70 3.20
C LEU A 118 -5.02 4.41 2.94
N SER A 119 -6.33 4.52 2.97
CA SER A 119 -7.26 3.43 2.64
C SER A 119 -8.38 3.93 1.74
N ARG A 120 -9.11 2.98 1.11
CA ARG A 120 -10.25 3.25 0.21
C ARG A 120 -9.98 4.35 -0.83
N LEU A 121 -8.88 4.21 -1.55
CA LEU A 121 -8.49 5.10 -2.65
C LEU A 121 -9.44 4.93 -3.82
N GLU A 122 -10.12 6.00 -4.22
CA GLU A 122 -11.14 5.97 -5.28
C GLU A 122 -11.17 7.30 -6.04
N SER A 123 -11.19 7.25 -7.38
CA SER A 123 -11.43 8.43 -8.21
C SER A 123 -12.91 8.84 -8.18
N LEU A 124 -13.16 10.13 -7.97
CA LEU A 124 -14.49 10.74 -7.99
C LEU A 124 -14.73 11.38 -9.35
N SER A 125 -15.51 10.71 -10.19
CA SER A 125 -15.88 11.22 -11.51
C SER A 125 -17.27 11.84 -11.52
N ALA A 126 -17.48 12.82 -12.39
CA ALA A 126 -18.83 13.22 -12.77
C ALA A 126 -19.44 12.20 -13.73
N GLN A 127 -20.75 12.32 -14.03
CA GLN A 127 -21.44 11.44 -14.99
C GLN A 127 -20.80 11.44 -16.39
N THR A 128 -20.02 12.47 -16.72
CA THR A 128 -19.26 12.60 -17.97
C THR A 128 -17.97 11.78 -18.01
N GLY A 129 -17.63 11.05 -16.93
CA GLY A 129 -16.47 10.15 -16.86
C GLY A 129 -15.18 10.81 -16.37
N SER A 130 -15.02 12.12 -16.55
CA SER A 130 -13.84 12.86 -16.09
C SER A 130 -13.67 12.84 -14.57
N SER A 131 -12.48 12.44 -14.10
CA SER A 131 -12.10 12.46 -12.69
C SER A 131 -12.00 13.91 -12.20
N LYS A 132 -12.69 14.23 -11.11
CA LYS A 132 -12.71 15.57 -10.49
C LYS A 132 -11.87 15.66 -9.23
N ALA A 133 -11.72 14.55 -8.52
CA ALA A 133 -10.87 14.43 -7.34
C ALA A 133 -10.55 12.96 -7.08
N ILE A 134 -9.52 12.69 -6.29
CA ILE A 134 -9.29 11.38 -5.69
C ILE A 134 -9.71 11.46 -4.22
N TYR A 135 -10.58 10.53 -3.83
CA TYR A 135 -10.99 10.31 -2.45
C TYR A 135 -10.06 9.30 -1.79
N PHE A 136 -9.76 9.54 -0.52
CA PHE A 136 -9.12 8.55 0.34
C PHE A 136 -9.44 8.78 1.82
N GLU A 137 -9.41 7.70 2.58
CA GLU A 137 -9.44 7.72 4.02
C GLU A 137 -8.00 7.76 4.54
N SER A 138 -7.76 8.49 5.62
CA SER A 138 -6.44 8.51 6.26
C SER A 138 -6.51 8.32 7.76
N ARG A 139 -5.53 7.59 8.30
CA ARG A 139 -5.24 7.50 9.75
C ARG A 139 -3.77 7.79 10.00
N ALA A 140 -3.41 8.15 11.22
CA ALA A 140 -2.00 8.22 11.61
C ALA A 140 -1.37 6.81 11.54
N VAL A 141 -0.08 6.73 11.19
CA VAL A 141 0.66 5.45 11.26
C VAL A 141 0.62 4.91 12.69
N GLY A 142 0.35 3.61 12.85
CA GLY A 142 0.22 2.95 14.16
C GLY A 142 -1.18 3.04 14.78
N SER A 143 -2.11 3.76 14.13
CA SER A 143 -3.53 3.77 14.53
C SER A 143 -4.20 2.42 14.23
N GLU A 144 -5.02 1.93 15.16
CA GLU A 144 -5.82 0.73 14.94
C GLU A 144 -6.94 0.99 13.91
N THR A 145 -7.37 -0.04 13.18
CA THR A 145 -8.42 0.07 12.16
C THR A 145 -9.78 0.47 12.73
N THR A 146 -10.00 0.19 14.01
CA THR A 146 -11.19 0.53 14.81
C THR A 146 -11.26 2.01 15.18
N GLN A 147 -10.14 2.74 15.11
CA GLN A 147 -10.11 4.17 15.40
C GLN A 147 -10.75 4.98 14.27
N THR A 148 -11.22 6.16 14.65
CA THR A 148 -11.76 7.15 13.72
C THR A 148 -10.72 7.53 12.66
N PHE A 149 -11.20 7.88 11.48
CA PHE A 149 -10.38 8.29 10.35
C PHE A 149 -10.80 9.66 9.84
N SER A 150 -9.94 10.22 9.00
CA SER A 150 -10.25 11.42 8.24
C SER A 150 -10.63 11.07 6.81
N VAL A 151 -11.56 11.82 6.24
CA VAL A 151 -11.87 11.78 4.81
C VAL A 151 -11.13 12.92 4.14
N ASN A 152 -10.41 12.60 3.07
CA ASN A 152 -9.59 13.54 2.34
C ASN A 152 -9.92 13.52 0.85
N LEU A 153 -9.67 14.64 0.21
CA LEU A 153 -9.74 14.80 -1.24
C LEU A 153 -8.43 15.40 -1.75
N VAL A 154 -8.01 15.00 -2.94
CA VAL A 154 -6.92 15.62 -3.69
C VAL A 154 -7.36 15.85 -5.13
N LYS A 155 -6.83 16.88 -5.78
CA LYS A 155 -7.11 17.09 -7.21
C LYS A 155 -6.47 15.97 -8.05
N PRO A 156 -7.01 15.69 -9.25
CA PRO A 156 -6.50 14.61 -10.11
C PRO A 156 -5.04 14.83 -10.57
N ASP A 157 -4.51 16.06 -10.48
CA ASP A 157 -3.11 16.40 -10.77
C ASP A 157 -2.16 16.20 -9.57
N GLY A 158 -2.69 15.73 -8.43
CA GLY A 158 -1.95 15.53 -7.18
C GLY A 158 -1.79 16.78 -6.32
N THR A 159 -2.42 17.90 -6.68
CA THR A 159 -2.33 19.15 -5.92
C THR A 159 -3.49 19.34 -4.94
N GLY A 160 -3.28 20.18 -3.92
CA GLY A 160 -4.35 20.62 -3.02
C GLY A 160 -4.99 19.49 -2.21
N ALA A 161 -4.21 18.49 -1.77
CA ALA A 161 -4.70 17.48 -0.85
C ALA A 161 -5.22 18.15 0.44
N ALA A 162 -6.48 17.85 0.80
CA ALA A 162 -7.16 18.49 1.91
C ALA A 162 -7.98 17.47 2.71
N GLU A 163 -7.90 17.60 4.03
CA GLU A 163 -8.82 16.92 4.95
C GLU A 163 -10.16 17.65 4.93
N VAL A 164 -11.23 16.94 4.53
CA VAL A 164 -12.57 17.52 4.38
C VAL A 164 -13.53 17.11 5.49
N LEU A 165 -13.30 15.94 6.11
CA LEU A 165 -13.99 15.49 7.32
C LEU A 165 -12.98 14.84 8.29
N LYS A 166 -13.22 15.01 9.59
CA LYS A 166 -12.40 14.53 10.70
C LYS A 166 -13.27 13.71 11.66
N ASP A 167 -12.64 12.85 12.47
CA ASP A 167 -13.27 12.04 13.52
C ASP A 167 -14.44 11.19 12.99
N VAL A 168 -14.27 10.65 11.79
CA VAL A 168 -15.26 9.79 11.14
C VAL A 168 -15.08 8.37 11.66
N SER A 169 -16.11 7.84 12.31
CA SER A 169 -16.13 6.45 12.79
C SER A 169 -16.49 5.49 11.66
N HIS A 170 -17.44 5.91 10.81
CA HIS A 170 -17.90 5.09 9.69
C HIS A 170 -18.42 5.99 8.55
N LEU A 171 -18.07 5.66 7.30
CA LEU A 171 -18.66 6.31 6.13
C LEU A 171 -19.84 5.47 5.63
N VAL A 172 -21.05 6.03 5.74
CA VAL A 172 -22.30 5.34 5.36
C VAL A 172 -22.53 5.43 3.85
N SER A 173 -22.31 6.61 3.26
CA SER A 173 -22.54 6.83 1.84
C SER A 173 -21.71 7.99 1.30
N ARG A 174 -21.36 7.87 0.02
CA ARG A 174 -20.71 8.93 -0.77
C ARG A 174 -21.38 9.01 -2.13
N ARG A 175 -21.81 10.20 -2.53
CA ARG A 175 -22.42 10.43 -3.85
C ARG A 175 -21.94 11.74 -4.46
N VAL A 176 -21.53 11.69 -5.72
CA VAL A 176 -21.16 12.88 -6.49
C VAL A 176 -22.38 13.40 -7.26
N SER A 177 -22.61 14.71 -7.21
CA SER A 177 -23.62 15.42 -7.98
C SER A 177 -23.03 16.72 -8.52
N GLY A 178 -22.77 16.78 -9.83
CA GLY A 178 -22.14 17.93 -10.47
C GLY A 178 -20.72 18.20 -9.96
N ASP A 179 -20.55 19.29 -9.23
CA ASP A 179 -19.28 19.72 -8.59
C ASP A 179 -19.31 19.56 -7.07
N VAL A 180 -20.24 18.78 -6.54
CA VAL A 180 -20.40 18.57 -5.10
C VAL A 180 -20.35 17.08 -4.80
N VAL A 181 -19.59 16.71 -3.77
CA VAL A 181 -19.68 15.39 -3.17
C VAL A 181 -20.47 15.47 -1.87
N HIS A 182 -21.41 14.56 -1.74
CA HIS A 182 -22.24 14.36 -0.56
C HIS A 182 -21.70 13.19 0.22
N PHE A 183 -21.40 13.41 1.50
CA PHE A 183 -21.02 12.37 2.44
C PHE A 183 -22.12 12.20 3.48
N ILE A 184 -22.52 10.96 3.75
CA ILE A 184 -23.25 10.59 4.95
C ILE A 184 -22.30 9.77 5.80
N TYR A 185 -22.04 10.22 7.02
CA TYR A 185 -20.98 9.68 7.86
C TYR A 185 -21.42 9.66 9.31
N GLN A 186 -20.81 8.74 10.08
CA GLN A 186 -20.96 8.66 11.51
C GLN A 186 -19.75 9.32 12.18
N SER A 187 -20.01 10.17 13.17
CA SER A 187 -19.01 10.68 14.10
C SER A 187 -19.53 10.46 15.52
N GLY A 188 -18.90 9.53 16.25
CA GLY A 188 -19.41 9.08 17.54
C GLY A 188 -20.82 8.49 17.40
N LEU A 189 -21.78 9.07 18.13
CA LEU A 189 -23.20 8.67 18.09
C LEU A 189 -24.05 9.53 17.14
N GLU A 190 -23.44 10.35 16.28
CA GLU A 190 -24.18 11.19 15.33
C GLU A 190 -23.99 10.68 13.91
N ILE A 191 -25.10 10.53 13.18
CA ILE A 191 -25.09 10.41 11.73
C ILE A 191 -25.28 11.80 11.15
N ARG A 192 -24.33 12.24 10.33
CA ARG A 192 -24.26 13.59 9.76
C ARG A 192 -24.17 13.52 8.25
N GLN A 193 -24.60 14.59 7.60
CA GLN A 193 -24.47 14.78 6.17
C GLN A 193 -23.62 16.02 5.90
N ALA A 194 -22.57 15.87 5.11
CA ALA A 194 -21.75 16.97 4.64
C ALA A 194 -21.84 17.11 3.12
N LYS A 195 -21.79 18.36 2.65
CA LYS A 195 -21.64 18.72 1.23
C LYS A 195 -20.29 19.38 1.07
N VAL A 196 -19.48 18.90 0.14
CA VAL A 196 -18.13 19.41 -0.10
C VAL A 196 -17.99 19.76 -1.59
N SER A 197 -17.46 20.96 -1.87
CA SER A 197 -17.15 21.40 -3.22
C SER A 197 -15.98 20.58 -3.77
N LEU A 198 -16.13 19.96 -4.95
CA LEU A 198 -15.05 19.27 -5.65
C LEU A 198 -14.08 20.24 -6.36
N ARG A 199 -14.41 21.53 -6.43
CA ARG A 199 -13.53 22.56 -7.01
C ARG A 199 -12.55 23.12 -5.99
N THR A 200 -13.03 23.37 -4.77
CA THR A 200 -12.29 24.06 -3.71
C THR A 200 -11.99 23.18 -2.49
N PHE A 201 -12.64 22.02 -2.37
CA PHE A 201 -12.63 21.15 -1.19
C PHE A 201 -13.18 21.79 0.09
N GLU A 202 -13.83 22.94 -0.03
CA GLU A 202 -14.50 23.59 1.09
C GLU A 202 -15.84 22.90 1.39
N ARG A 203 -16.15 22.83 2.68
CA ARG A 203 -17.43 22.31 3.16
C ARG A 203 -18.51 23.37 2.96
N LEU A 204 -19.46 23.06 2.08
CA LEU A 204 -20.60 23.92 1.76
C LEU A 204 -21.72 23.83 2.80
N GLY A 205 -21.77 22.74 3.56
CA GLY A 205 -22.73 22.55 4.64
C GLY A 205 -22.51 21.25 5.39
N ASP A 206 -22.93 21.23 6.65
CA ASP A 206 -22.90 20.08 7.54
C ASP A 206 -24.18 20.08 8.38
N SER A 207 -24.93 18.98 8.36
CA SER A 207 -26.19 18.87 9.07
C SER A 207 -26.29 17.52 9.77
N LEU A 208 -26.83 17.52 10.99
CA LEU A 208 -27.21 16.31 11.69
C LEU A 208 -28.38 15.62 10.97
N VAL A 209 -28.25 14.32 10.73
CA VAL A 209 -29.28 13.47 10.09
C VAL A 209 -30.00 12.64 11.15
N ALA A 210 -29.25 12.01 12.04
CA ALA A 210 -29.81 11.18 13.12
C ALA A 210 -28.85 11.11 14.31
N LYS A 211 -29.40 10.80 15.49
CA LYS A 211 -28.61 10.44 16.68
C LYS A 211 -28.83 8.96 17.00
N MET A 212 -27.75 8.28 17.29
CA MET A 212 -27.72 6.92 17.79
C MET A 212 -27.75 6.96 19.32
N VAL A 213 -28.34 5.94 19.90
CA VAL A 213 -28.32 5.71 21.35
C VAL A 213 -27.62 4.40 21.62
N GLU A 214 -26.83 4.37 22.69
CA GLU A 214 -26.26 3.12 23.17
C GLU A 214 -27.39 2.27 23.74
N VAL A 215 -27.53 1.05 23.23
CA VAL A 215 -28.46 0.08 23.79
C VAL A 215 -27.66 -0.79 24.75
N PRO A 216 -27.92 -0.75 26.07
CA PRO A 216 -27.26 -1.64 27.01
C PRO A 216 -27.58 -3.09 26.64
N ARG A 217 -26.57 -3.95 26.72
CA ARG A 217 -26.70 -5.39 26.47
C ARG A 217 -27.54 -6.07 27.55
#